data_AF-A0A1Q6TZW3-F1
#
_entry.id   AF-A0A1Q6TZW3-F1
#
_cell.length_a   1.000
_cell.length_b   1.000
_cell.length_c   1.000
_cell.angle_alpha   90.00
_cell.angle_beta   90.00
_cell.angle_gamma   90.00
#
_symmetry.space_group_name_H-M   'P 1'
#
loop_
_entity.id
_entity.type
_entity.pdbx_description
1 polymer ?
#
loop_
_entity_poly.entity_id
_entity_poly.type
_entity_poly.pdbx_seq_one_letter_code
_entity_poly.pdbx_strand_id
1 'polypeptide(L)'
;MRRFKGFTLTELMVALAVIGILVAVVTPAIMKTRPNKNKMMVKKTFYTTEQIVANLINDARLYPDMREACDDKWAENNPDADPDLLYCAWGFDYTNEVTYEGEEYKGGRKFMGLFATALNVSRSDDCSNDICSIIYTTDGVRWDLGGTNGAWTKTDAGDSYKDSGIGNIIIDVNGDDAPNCREGGDDGEGNTCDGNSDDFDRYVIDVYANGKLNINANDTKAIEYATINTSIRDNL
;
A
#
# COMPACT_ATOMS: atom_id res chain seq x y z
N MET A 1 1.65 -34.74 55.88
CA MET A 1 0.98 -33.68 55.06
C MET A 1 1.70 -32.36 55.30
N ARG A 2 2.30 -31.77 54.27
CA ARG A 2 2.93 -30.43 54.33
C ARG A 2 1.80 -29.38 54.44
N ARG A 3 1.75 -28.64 55.55
CA ARG A 3 0.81 -27.51 55.69
C ARG A 3 1.32 -26.35 54.82
N PHE A 4 0.56 -25.97 53.80
CA PHE A 4 0.77 -24.70 53.11
C PHE A 4 0.41 -23.58 54.08
N LYS A 5 1.38 -22.75 54.46
CA LYS A 5 1.12 -21.52 55.23
C LYS A 5 0.34 -20.57 54.32
N GLY A 6 -0.86 -20.19 54.71
CA GLY A 6 -1.64 -19.17 54.01
C GLY A 6 -0.92 -17.82 54.09
N PHE A 7 -0.89 -17.10 52.98
CA PHE A 7 -0.26 -15.78 52.88
C PHE A 7 -0.91 -14.79 53.84
N THR A 8 -0.08 -13.98 54.51
CA THR A 8 -0.56 -12.94 55.42
C THR A 8 -0.98 -11.69 54.63
N LEU A 9 -1.97 -10.95 55.13
CA LEU A 9 -2.48 -9.74 54.47
C LEU A 9 -1.36 -8.70 54.24
N THR A 10 -0.40 -8.61 55.16
CA THR A 10 0.77 -7.74 55.04
C THR A 10 1.67 -8.12 53.86
N GLU A 11 1.84 -9.41 53.60
CA GLU A 11 2.65 -9.93 52.48
C GLU A 11 2.03 -9.58 51.14
N LEU A 12 0.69 -9.60 51.05
CA LEU A 12 -0.06 -9.12 49.89
C LEU A 12 0.13 -7.61 49.67
N MET A 13 0.07 -6.80 50.75
CA MET A 13 0.23 -5.34 50.65
C MET A 13 1.64 -4.96 50.20
N VAL A 14 2.67 -5.63 50.73
CA VAL A 14 4.06 -5.40 50.30
C VAL A 14 4.24 -5.82 48.84
N ALA A 15 3.68 -6.96 48.42
CA ALA A 15 3.77 -7.41 47.03
C ALA A 15 3.13 -6.41 46.05
N LEU A 16 1.93 -5.89 46.33
CA LEU A 16 1.26 -4.90 45.49
C LEU A 16 2.03 -3.57 45.44
N ALA A 17 2.62 -3.14 46.56
CA ALA A 17 3.45 -1.94 46.60
C ALA A 17 4.70 -2.07 45.72
N VAL A 18 5.38 -3.23 45.78
CA VAL A 18 6.55 -3.52 44.94
C VAL A 18 6.18 -3.57 43.46
N ILE A 19 5.05 -4.20 43.10
CA ILE A 19 4.54 -4.23 41.72
C ILE A 19 4.23 -2.81 41.22
N GLY A 20 3.59 -1.97 42.04
CA GLY A 20 3.27 -0.58 41.68
C GLY A 20 4.52 0.25 41.36
N ILE A 21 5.57 0.11 42.17
CA ILE A 21 6.87 0.79 41.92
C ILE A 21 7.52 0.24 40.64
N LEU A 22 7.51 -1.07 40.44
CA LEU A 22 8.05 -1.70 39.22
C LEU A 22 7.34 -1.19 37.96
N VAL A 23 6.00 -1.18 37.96
CA VAL A 23 5.23 -0.66 36.83
C VAL A 23 5.57 0.81 36.58
N ALA A 24 5.61 1.65 37.61
CA ALA A 24 5.94 3.07 37.45
C ALA A 24 7.33 3.33 36.85
N VAL A 25 8.32 2.49 37.18
CA VAL A 25 9.69 2.60 36.63
C VAL A 25 9.77 2.04 35.21
N VAL A 26 9.02 0.98 34.90
CA VAL A 26 9.08 0.29 33.61
C VAL A 26 8.19 0.94 32.54
N THR A 27 7.07 1.58 32.90
CA THR A 27 6.15 2.22 31.95
C THR A 27 6.83 3.24 31.04
N PRO A 28 7.66 4.19 31.53
CA PRO A 28 8.35 5.14 30.64
C PRO A 28 9.32 4.47 29.66
N ALA A 29 10.00 3.39 30.09
CA ALA A 29 10.91 2.64 29.25
C ALA A 29 10.17 1.88 28.13
N ILE A 30 9.01 1.31 28.44
CA ILE A 30 8.14 0.67 27.43
C ILE A 30 7.55 1.71 26.46
N MET A 31 7.13 2.88 26.97
CA MET A 31 6.56 3.93 26.12
C MET A 31 7.61 4.56 25.19
N LYS A 32 8.86 4.72 25.63
CA LYS A 32 9.96 5.24 24.78
C LYS A 32 10.46 4.25 23.73
N THR A 33 10.34 2.95 23.97
CA THR A 33 10.84 1.90 23.07
C THR A 33 9.78 1.40 22.08
N ARG A 34 8.51 1.81 22.21
CA ARG A 34 7.50 1.52 21.20
C ARG A 34 7.76 2.37 19.95
N PRO A 35 8.16 1.77 18.81
CA PRO A 35 8.26 2.53 17.57
C PRO A 35 6.89 3.10 17.22
N ASN A 36 6.88 4.28 16.57
CA ASN A 36 5.64 4.85 16.04
C ASN A 36 4.98 3.80 15.11
N LYS A 37 3.78 3.33 15.50
CA LYS A 37 3.06 2.26 14.80
C LYS A 37 2.84 2.66 13.34
N ASN A 38 2.41 3.89 13.09
CA ASN A 38 2.15 4.41 11.74
C ASN A 38 3.43 4.40 10.91
N LYS A 39 4.57 4.82 11.48
CA LYS A 39 5.87 4.75 10.79
C LYS A 39 6.23 3.34 10.33
N MET A 40 6.08 2.35 11.21
CA MET A 40 6.36 0.96 10.87
C MET A 40 5.39 0.42 9.83
N MET A 41 4.11 0.80 9.93
CA MET A 41 3.09 0.35 9.01
C MET A 41 3.23 0.99 7.63
N VAL A 42 3.51 2.29 7.50
CA VAL A 42 3.82 2.96 6.21
C VAL A 42 4.94 2.22 5.49
N LYS A 43 6.02 1.90 6.21
CA LYS A 43 7.14 1.15 5.64
C LYS A 43 6.67 -0.21 5.14
N LYS A 44 5.95 -0.96 5.97
CA LYS A 44 5.42 -2.29 5.63
C LYS A 44 4.53 -2.23 4.39
N THR A 45 3.53 -1.36 4.38
CA THR A 45 2.53 -1.26 3.31
C THR A 45 3.14 -0.76 2.00
N PHE A 46 4.15 0.12 2.05
CA PHE A 46 4.91 0.50 0.86
C PHE A 46 5.66 -0.68 0.26
N TYR A 47 6.43 -1.45 1.05
CA TYR A 47 7.12 -2.65 0.54
C TYR A 47 6.16 -3.75 0.08
N THR A 48 5.02 -3.90 0.74
CA THR A 48 3.95 -4.79 0.26
C THR A 48 3.46 -4.34 -1.10
N THR A 49 3.24 -3.05 -1.31
CA THR A 49 2.85 -2.49 -2.62
C THR A 49 3.93 -2.73 -3.66
N GLU A 50 5.20 -2.45 -3.35
CA GLU A 50 6.33 -2.71 -4.25
C GLU A 50 6.39 -4.18 -4.67
N GLN A 51 6.24 -5.11 -3.72
CA GLN A 51 6.28 -6.53 -4.01
C GLN A 51 5.11 -6.98 -4.89
N ILE A 52 3.89 -6.52 -4.59
CA ILE A 52 2.69 -6.87 -5.37
C ILE A 52 2.82 -6.31 -6.78
N VAL A 53 3.15 -5.02 -6.93
CA VAL A 53 3.30 -4.35 -8.22
C VAL A 53 4.41 -5.01 -9.04
N ALA A 54 5.55 -5.34 -8.43
CA ALA A 54 6.63 -6.06 -9.08
C ALA A 54 6.20 -7.47 -9.54
N ASN A 55 5.42 -8.19 -8.73
CA ASN A 55 4.92 -9.51 -9.13
C ASN A 55 3.94 -9.41 -10.30
N LEU A 56 3.04 -8.41 -10.28
CA LEU A 56 2.06 -8.21 -11.34
C LEU A 56 2.72 -7.79 -12.65
N ILE A 57 3.54 -6.73 -12.64
CA ILE A 57 4.13 -6.16 -13.86
C ILE A 57 5.11 -7.11 -14.56
N ASN A 58 5.75 -8.01 -13.80
CA ASN A 58 6.69 -8.99 -14.36
C ASN A 58 6.02 -10.31 -14.75
N ASP A 59 4.73 -10.51 -14.47
CA ASP A 59 3.99 -11.67 -14.97
C ASP A 59 3.48 -11.38 -16.39
N ALA A 60 4.21 -11.89 -17.39
CA ALA A 60 3.88 -11.72 -18.80
C ALA A 60 2.50 -12.29 -19.20
N ARG A 61 1.88 -13.15 -18.36
CA ARG A 61 0.51 -13.65 -18.58
C ARG A 61 -0.53 -12.61 -18.21
N LEU A 62 -0.23 -11.76 -17.24
CA LEU A 62 -1.10 -10.69 -16.77
C LEU A 62 -0.83 -9.40 -17.54
N TYR A 63 0.44 -9.00 -17.61
CA TYR A 63 0.94 -7.80 -18.26
C TYR A 63 2.14 -8.15 -19.15
N PRO A 64 1.91 -8.50 -20.42
CA PRO A 64 2.98 -8.79 -21.37
C PRO A 64 3.82 -7.54 -21.65
N ASP A 65 5.13 -7.72 -21.81
CA ASP A 65 6.02 -6.63 -22.25
C ASP A 65 5.79 -6.36 -23.74
N MET A 66 5.22 -5.20 -24.05
CA MET A 66 4.92 -4.75 -25.41
C MET A 66 5.74 -3.52 -25.82
N ARG A 67 6.86 -3.25 -25.13
CA ARG A 67 7.69 -2.07 -25.42
C ARG A 67 8.26 -2.05 -26.83
N GLU A 68 8.54 -3.22 -27.41
CA GLU A 68 8.98 -3.32 -28.81
C GLU A 68 7.89 -2.84 -29.79
N ALA A 69 6.61 -3.03 -29.45
CA ALA A 69 5.48 -2.50 -30.22
C ALA A 69 5.29 -0.98 -30.03
N CYS A 70 5.91 -0.40 -29.01
CA CYS A 70 5.90 1.04 -28.73
C CYS A 70 7.10 1.78 -29.34
N ASP A 71 7.97 1.08 -30.07
CA ASP A 71 9.14 1.66 -30.74
C ASP A 71 8.69 2.70 -31.80
N ASP A 72 9.30 3.88 -31.80
CA ASP A 72 8.98 4.99 -32.71
C ASP A 72 9.27 4.62 -34.18
N LYS A 73 10.12 3.60 -34.40
CA LYS A 73 10.44 3.03 -35.71
C LYS A 73 9.66 1.78 -36.03
N TRP A 74 8.74 1.34 -35.17
CA TRP A 74 8.02 0.09 -35.39
C TRP A 74 7.27 0.09 -36.72
N ALA A 75 6.59 1.19 -37.06
CA ALA A 75 5.86 1.33 -38.32
C ALA A 75 6.80 1.35 -39.54
N GLU A 76 8.00 1.93 -39.42
CA GLU A 76 9.01 1.92 -40.49
C GLU A 76 9.58 0.50 -40.70
N ASN A 77 9.74 -0.25 -39.61
CA ASN A 77 10.25 -1.62 -39.63
C ASN A 77 9.20 -2.65 -40.04
N ASN A 78 7.91 -2.30 -39.97
CA ASN A 78 6.78 -3.18 -40.27
C ASN A 78 5.79 -2.50 -41.24
N PRO A 79 6.21 -2.20 -42.49
CA PRO A 79 5.42 -1.40 -43.43
C PRO A 79 4.10 -2.05 -43.89
N ASP A 80 3.98 -3.37 -43.74
CA ASP A 80 2.79 -4.15 -44.11
C ASP A 80 1.86 -4.44 -42.93
N ALA A 81 2.22 -4.01 -41.71
CA ALA A 81 1.43 -4.27 -40.52
C ALA A 81 0.34 -3.19 -40.35
N ASP A 82 -0.85 -3.62 -39.94
CA ASP A 82 -1.97 -2.72 -39.65
C ASP A 82 -1.70 -1.99 -38.31
N PRO A 83 -1.51 -0.65 -38.32
CA PRO A 83 -1.25 0.12 -37.11
C PRO A 83 -2.38 0.01 -36.08
N ASP A 84 -3.63 -0.18 -36.54
CA ASP A 84 -4.81 -0.26 -35.67
C ASP A 84 -4.93 -1.63 -34.96
N LEU A 85 -4.20 -2.65 -35.44
CA LEU A 85 -4.09 -3.96 -34.79
C LEU A 85 -2.92 -4.04 -33.80
N LEU A 86 -2.03 -3.03 -33.77
CA LEU A 86 -0.92 -3.00 -32.85
C LEU A 86 -1.33 -2.42 -31.50
N TYR A 87 -1.09 -3.19 -30.45
CA TYR A 87 -1.29 -2.74 -29.09
C TYR A 87 0.04 -2.29 -28.48
N CYS A 88 0.31 -0.98 -28.46
CA CYS A 88 1.39 -0.44 -27.64
C CYS A 88 0.92 -0.35 -26.19
N ALA A 89 1.60 -1.08 -25.30
CA ALA A 89 1.43 -0.95 -23.86
C ALA A 89 2.77 -0.99 -23.12
N TRP A 90 2.87 -0.15 -22.09
CA TRP A 90 4.02 -0.05 -21.20
C TRP A 90 3.94 -1.03 -20.01
N GLY A 91 2.74 -1.53 -19.70
CA GLY A 91 2.45 -2.38 -18.56
C GLY A 91 0.97 -2.37 -18.17
N PHE A 92 0.60 -1.63 -17.12
CA PHE A 92 -0.76 -1.59 -16.55
C PHE A 92 -1.82 -0.93 -17.45
N ASP A 93 -1.40 -0.25 -18.50
CA ASP A 93 -2.25 0.13 -19.63
C ASP A 93 -2.74 -1.09 -20.44
N TYR A 94 -2.13 -2.27 -20.30
CA TYR A 94 -2.63 -3.53 -20.88
C TYR A 94 -3.89 -4.06 -20.16
N THR A 95 -5.04 -3.58 -20.64
CA THR A 95 -6.37 -3.83 -20.05
C THR A 95 -7.11 -5.03 -20.66
N ASN A 96 -6.48 -5.80 -21.55
CA ASN A 96 -7.09 -7.00 -22.11
C ASN A 96 -7.40 -8.03 -21.03
N GLU A 97 -8.42 -8.85 -21.30
CA GLU A 97 -8.91 -9.89 -20.42
C GLU A 97 -7.85 -10.94 -20.13
N VAL A 98 -7.76 -11.32 -18.85
CA VAL A 98 -6.92 -12.40 -18.37
C VAL A 98 -7.72 -13.23 -17.36
N THR A 99 -7.48 -14.54 -17.35
CA THR A 99 -8.01 -15.43 -16.30
C THR A 99 -6.93 -15.68 -15.26
N TYR A 100 -7.21 -15.38 -14.00
CA TYR A 100 -6.30 -15.60 -12.89
C TYR A 100 -7.06 -16.28 -11.74
N GLU A 101 -6.55 -17.43 -11.29
CA GLU A 101 -7.20 -18.26 -10.24
C GLU A 101 -8.67 -18.63 -10.50
N GLY A 102 -9.09 -18.67 -11.77
CA GLY A 102 -10.45 -19.02 -12.17
C GLY A 102 -11.40 -17.82 -12.35
N GLU A 103 -10.94 -16.61 -12.05
CA GLU A 103 -11.69 -15.35 -12.22
C GLU A 103 -11.14 -14.55 -13.41
N GLU A 104 -12.01 -13.78 -14.06
CA GLU A 104 -11.66 -12.96 -15.23
C GLU A 104 -11.44 -11.50 -14.83
N TYR A 105 -10.29 -10.94 -15.23
CA TYR A 105 -9.91 -9.55 -14.96
C TYR A 105 -9.67 -8.81 -16.27
N LYS A 106 -10.35 -7.67 -16.47
CA LYS A 106 -10.25 -6.85 -17.69
C LYS A 106 -10.58 -5.39 -17.45
N GLY A 107 -10.25 -4.56 -18.43
CA GLY A 107 -10.57 -3.13 -18.43
C GLY A 107 -9.85 -2.37 -17.33
N GLY A 108 -10.40 -1.19 -16.98
CA GLY A 108 -9.82 -0.32 -15.96
C GLY A 108 -9.74 -0.91 -14.55
N ARG A 109 -10.52 -1.96 -14.25
CA ARG A 109 -10.53 -2.63 -12.94
C ARG A 109 -9.58 -3.83 -12.84
N LYS A 110 -8.88 -4.17 -13.93
CA LYS A 110 -7.97 -5.31 -13.96
C LYS A 110 -6.88 -5.21 -12.90
N PHE A 111 -6.22 -4.05 -12.78
CA PHE A 111 -5.16 -3.84 -11.80
C PHE A 111 -5.66 -4.03 -10.36
N MET A 112 -6.72 -3.32 -9.96
CA MET A 112 -7.24 -3.41 -8.60
C MET A 112 -7.69 -4.83 -8.22
N GLY A 113 -8.30 -5.57 -9.16
CA GLY A 113 -8.74 -6.94 -8.93
C GLY A 113 -7.55 -7.87 -8.66
N LEU A 114 -6.55 -7.84 -9.55
CA LEU A 114 -5.32 -8.62 -9.40
C LEU A 114 -4.47 -8.19 -8.19
N PHE A 115 -4.51 -6.91 -7.84
CA PHE A 115 -3.82 -6.41 -6.64
C PHE A 115 -4.47 -6.97 -5.37
N ALA A 116 -5.81 -6.98 -5.31
CA ALA A 116 -6.56 -7.47 -4.17
C ALA A 116 -6.34 -8.98 -3.91
N THR A 117 -6.11 -9.80 -4.95
CA THR A 117 -5.82 -11.24 -4.76
C THR A 117 -4.51 -11.50 -4.01
N ALA A 118 -3.58 -10.54 -4.02
CA ALA A 118 -2.31 -10.66 -3.32
C ALA A 118 -2.36 -10.18 -1.85
N LEU A 119 -3.48 -9.59 -1.42
CA LEU A 119 -3.66 -9.07 -0.07
C LEU A 119 -4.31 -10.12 0.85
N ASN A 120 -3.99 -10.06 2.15
CA ASN A 120 -4.67 -10.86 3.16
C ASN A 120 -5.95 -10.18 3.64
N VAL A 121 -6.98 -10.24 2.80
CA VAL A 121 -8.24 -9.50 2.95
C VAL A 121 -9.02 -9.96 4.19
N SER A 122 -9.51 -9.00 4.97
CA SER A 122 -10.43 -9.19 6.09
C SER A 122 -11.86 -8.77 5.76
N ARG A 123 -12.01 -7.68 5.00
CA ARG A 123 -13.28 -7.22 4.41
C ARG A 123 -13.01 -6.36 3.17
N SER A 124 -14.03 -6.14 2.36
CA SER A 124 -13.98 -5.31 1.16
C SER A 124 -15.24 -4.46 1.06
N ASP A 125 -15.11 -3.24 0.56
CA ASP A 125 -16.18 -2.26 0.38
C ASP A 125 -16.08 -1.60 -1.02
N ASP A 126 -17.14 -0.90 -1.44
CA ASP A 126 -17.26 -0.25 -2.76
C ASP A 126 -16.96 -1.18 -3.94
N CYS A 127 -17.81 -2.21 -4.10
CA CYS A 127 -17.66 -3.26 -5.09
C CYS A 127 -18.53 -3.05 -6.33
N SER A 128 -17.96 -3.30 -7.50
CA SER A 128 -18.66 -3.30 -8.79
C SER A 128 -18.21 -4.50 -9.61
N ASN A 129 -19.16 -5.38 -9.96
CA ASN A 129 -18.89 -6.65 -10.64
C ASN A 129 -17.84 -7.49 -9.89
N ASP A 130 -18.06 -7.68 -8.58
CA ASP A 130 -17.21 -8.48 -7.66
C ASP A 130 -15.76 -8.00 -7.48
N ILE A 131 -15.39 -6.88 -8.11
CA ILE A 131 -14.12 -6.18 -7.89
C ILE A 131 -14.38 -4.95 -7.01
N CYS A 132 -13.70 -4.90 -5.88
CA CYS A 132 -13.85 -3.85 -4.86
C CYS A 132 -12.69 -2.86 -4.92
N SER A 133 -13.00 -1.56 -4.80
CA SER A 133 -11.99 -0.50 -4.75
C SER A 133 -11.40 -0.36 -3.34
N ILE A 134 -12.18 -0.63 -2.29
CA ILE A 134 -11.74 -0.50 -0.91
C ILE A 134 -11.52 -1.89 -0.31
N ILE A 135 -10.30 -2.16 0.15
CA ILE A 135 -9.90 -3.44 0.73
C ILE A 135 -9.34 -3.20 2.13
N TYR A 136 -9.77 -4.01 3.09
CA TYR A 136 -9.18 -4.02 4.42
C TYR A 136 -8.43 -5.33 4.62
N THR A 137 -7.27 -5.26 5.26
CA THR A 137 -6.45 -6.44 5.55
C THR A 137 -6.48 -6.80 7.03
N THR A 138 -6.14 -8.04 7.37
CA THR A 138 -6.23 -8.56 8.74
C THR A 138 -5.31 -7.85 9.75
N ASP A 139 -4.30 -7.15 9.26
CA ASP A 139 -3.37 -6.33 10.04
C ASP A 139 -3.88 -4.91 10.31
N GLY A 140 -5.10 -4.60 9.88
CA GLY A 140 -5.79 -3.34 10.16
C GLY A 140 -5.41 -2.20 9.23
N VAL A 141 -5.03 -2.49 7.98
CA VAL A 141 -4.77 -1.49 6.94
C VAL A 141 -5.98 -1.39 6.01
N ARG A 142 -6.35 -0.16 5.63
CA ARG A 142 -7.29 0.11 4.54
C ARG A 142 -6.52 0.47 3.29
N TRP A 143 -6.89 -0.13 2.17
CA TRP A 143 -6.33 0.09 0.85
C TRP A 143 -7.45 0.63 -0.04
N ASP A 144 -7.30 1.85 -0.54
CA ASP A 144 -8.16 2.42 -1.56
C ASP A 144 -7.47 2.35 -2.91
N LEU A 145 -7.98 1.48 -3.76
CA LEU A 145 -7.51 1.24 -5.13
C LEU A 145 -8.36 1.99 -6.15
N GLY A 146 -9.35 2.79 -5.72
CA GLY A 146 -10.28 3.48 -6.62
C GLY A 146 -9.59 4.38 -7.64
N GLY A 147 -8.51 5.03 -7.21
CA GLY A 147 -7.64 5.87 -8.06
C GLY A 147 -6.86 5.12 -9.14
N THR A 148 -6.94 3.78 -9.20
CA THR A 148 -6.34 2.96 -10.25
C THR A 148 -7.33 2.56 -11.35
N ASN A 149 -8.63 2.80 -11.15
CA ASN A 149 -9.67 2.41 -12.10
C ASN A 149 -9.55 3.17 -13.42
N GLY A 150 -9.04 2.52 -14.46
CA GLY A 150 -8.86 3.16 -15.77
C GLY A 150 -7.87 4.33 -15.72
N ALA A 151 -6.96 4.32 -14.74
CA ALA A 151 -5.94 5.36 -14.59
C ALA A 151 -4.89 5.36 -15.69
N TRP A 152 -4.75 4.22 -16.38
CA TRP A 152 -3.82 4.07 -17.48
C TRP A 152 -4.54 3.92 -18.82
N THR A 153 -4.15 4.74 -19.78
CA THR A 153 -4.63 4.72 -21.15
C THR A 153 -3.55 4.29 -22.12
N LYS A 154 -4.00 3.73 -23.23
CA LYS A 154 -3.17 3.39 -24.38
C LYS A 154 -2.49 4.65 -24.91
N THR A 155 -1.23 4.54 -25.29
CA THR A 155 -0.44 5.61 -25.89
C THR A 155 0.02 5.23 -27.29
N ASP A 156 0.43 6.21 -28.08
CA ASP A 156 0.93 5.99 -29.42
C ASP A 156 2.41 5.58 -29.40
N ALA A 157 2.92 5.05 -30.52
CA ALA A 157 4.34 4.74 -30.66
C ALA A 157 5.21 6.00 -30.50
N GLY A 158 6.25 5.92 -29.68
CA GLY A 158 7.12 7.04 -29.33
C GLY A 158 6.73 7.83 -28.07
N ASP A 159 5.55 7.59 -27.50
CA ASP A 159 5.17 8.14 -26.19
C ASP A 159 5.94 7.49 -25.04
N SER A 160 5.92 8.07 -23.84
CA SER A 160 6.51 7.50 -22.64
C SER A 160 5.46 6.84 -21.75
N TYR A 161 5.87 5.93 -20.87
CA TYR A 161 5.02 5.37 -19.80
C TYR A 161 4.35 6.42 -18.91
N LYS A 162 4.84 7.66 -18.92
CA LYS A 162 4.26 8.80 -18.18
C LYS A 162 3.02 9.36 -18.88
N ASP A 163 2.97 9.24 -20.20
CA ASP A 163 1.86 9.73 -21.02
C ASP A 163 0.66 8.76 -20.94
N SER A 164 0.91 7.52 -20.53
CA SER A 164 -0.14 6.54 -20.24
C SER A 164 -0.94 6.86 -18.97
N GLY A 165 -0.53 7.81 -18.14
CA GLY A 165 -1.23 8.17 -16.90
C GLY A 165 -0.63 7.57 -15.62
N ILE A 166 -1.26 7.89 -14.50
CA ILE A 166 -0.79 7.55 -13.14
C ILE A 166 -2.00 7.07 -12.33
N GLY A 167 -1.91 5.86 -11.79
CA GLY A 167 -2.89 5.34 -10.83
C GLY A 167 -2.51 5.72 -9.40
N ASN A 168 -3.51 6.00 -8.58
CA ASN A 168 -3.30 6.36 -7.18
C ASN A 168 -3.84 5.28 -6.26
N ILE A 169 -3.03 4.89 -5.26
CA ILE A 169 -3.45 4.03 -4.15
C ILE A 169 -3.39 4.86 -2.88
N ILE A 170 -4.52 5.01 -2.17
CA ILE A 170 -4.55 5.63 -0.84
C ILE A 170 -4.44 4.51 0.18
N ILE A 171 -3.49 4.62 1.10
CA ILE A 171 -3.28 3.62 2.15
C ILE A 171 -3.53 4.30 3.48
N ASP A 172 -4.47 3.76 4.26
CA ASP A 172 -4.62 4.08 5.67
C ASP A 172 -4.00 2.97 6.52
N VAL A 173 -2.97 3.33 7.27
CA VAL A 173 -2.14 2.37 8.02
C VAL A 173 -2.76 1.90 9.34
N ASN A 174 -3.87 2.52 9.77
CA ASN A 174 -4.59 2.13 10.97
C ASN A 174 -6.05 1.71 10.70
N GLY A 175 -6.53 1.82 9.46
CA GLY A 175 -7.85 1.36 9.05
C GLY A 175 -8.80 2.53 8.82
N ASP A 176 -9.88 2.59 9.59
CA ASP A 176 -10.78 3.77 9.62
C ASP A 176 -10.66 4.55 10.94
N ASP A 177 -9.67 4.20 11.78
CA ASP A 177 -9.47 4.87 13.05
C ASP A 177 -8.98 6.30 12.77
N ALA A 178 -9.53 7.30 13.47
CA ALA A 178 -9.11 8.68 13.31
C ALA A 178 -7.59 8.85 13.57
N PRO A 179 -6.90 9.80 12.90
CA PRO A 179 -7.47 10.95 12.18
C PRO A 179 -7.88 10.73 10.71
N ASN A 180 -7.49 9.64 10.05
CA ASN A 180 -7.77 9.42 8.62
C ASN A 180 -7.22 10.57 7.73
N CYS A 181 -5.98 10.97 7.99
CA CYS A 181 -5.33 12.16 7.46
C CYS A 181 -3.97 11.87 6.84
N ARG A 182 -3.70 12.59 5.76
CA ARG A 182 -2.36 12.77 5.22
C ARG A 182 -1.62 13.87 5.96
N GLU A 183 -0.30 13.93 5.76
CA GLU A 183 0.57 14.93 6.41
C GLU A 183 0.12 16.37 6.15
N GLY A 184 -0.44 16.63 4.95
CA GLY A 184 -0.91 17.95 4.53
C GLY A 184 -2.27 18.39 5.09
N GLY A 185 -2.95 17.53 5.87
CA GLY A 185 -4.29 17.81 6.41
C GLY A 185 -5.44 17.59 5.42
N ASP A 186 -5.20 16.78 4.37
CA ASP A 186 -6.25 16.23 3.50
C ASP A 186 -6.38 14.71 3.68
N ASP A 187 -7.53 14.15 3.32
CA ASP A 187 -7.82 12.71 3.47
C ASP A 187 -7.37 11.86 2.26
N GLY A 188 -6.83 12.49 1.21
CA GLY A 188 -6.51 11.87 -0.08
C GLY A 188 -7.71 11.71 -1.03
N GLU A 189 -8.93 11.99 -0.56
CA GLU A 189 -10.19 11.88 -1.31
C GLU A 189 -10.74 13.27 -1.70
N GLY A 190 -10.01 14.33 -1.36
CA GLY A 190 -10.34 15.71 -1.70
C GLY A 190 -11.00 16.50 -0.55
N ASN A 191 -11.10 15.92 0.64
CA ASN A 191 -11.59 16.62 1.82
C ASN A 191 -10.43 17.02 2.74
N THR A 192 -10.62 18.13 3.45
CA THR A 192 -9.75 18.50 4.58
C THR A 192 -10.09 17.65 5.79
N CYS A 193 -9.08 17.33 6.59
CA CYS A 193 -9.24 16.58 7.82
C CYS A 193 -8.51 17.28 8.98
N ASP A 194 -8.96 17.02 10.21
CA ASP A 194 -8.51 17.75 11.42
C ASP A 194 -7.21 17.19 12.05
N GLY A 195 -6.49 16.32 11.32
CA GLY A 195 -5.23 15.73 11.77
C GLY A 195 -4.05 16.70 11.70
N ASN A 196 -3.02 16.43 12.48
CA ASN A 196 -1.73 17.10 12.40
C ASN A 196 -0.77 16.26 11.53
N SER A 197 0.31 16.89 11.07
CA SER A 197 1.41 16.23 10.38
C SER A 197 2.06 15.09 11.19
N ASP A 198 1.91 15.04 12.52
CA ASP A 198 2.57 14.06 13.39
C ASP A 198 1.73 12.81 13.68
N ASP A 199 0.41 12.88 13.50
CA ASP A 199 -0.54 11.78 13.72
C ASP A 199 -1.16 11.26 12.41
N PHE A 200 -0.63 11.70 11.25
CA PHE A 200 -1.03 11.17 9.95
C PHE A 200 -0.97 9.63 9.91
N ASP A 201 -1.97 9.06 9.26
CA ASP A 201 -2.18 7.62 9.07
C ASP A 201 -2.47 7.29 7.60
N ARG A 202 -2.75 8.28 6.76
CA ARG A 202 -2.93 8.12 5.32
C ARG A 202 -1.74 8.61 4.52
N TYR A 203 -1.46 7.94 3.41
CA TYR A 203 -0.55 8.43 2.38
C TYR A 203 -0.93 7.86 1.02
N VAL A 204 -0.44 8.49 -0.05
CA VAL A 204 -0.75 8.11 -1.42
C VAL A 204 0.48 7.55 -2.12
N ILE A 205 0.29 6.44 -2.85
CA ILE A 205 1.28 5.89 -3.77
C ILE A 205 0.82 6.16 -5.20
N ASP A 206 1.67 6.86 -5.95
CA ASP A 206 1.58 7.06 -7.38
C ASP A 206 2.16 5.83 -8.10
N VAL A 207 1.36 5.20 -8.92
CA VAL A 207 1.68 3.97 -9.68
C VAL A 207 1.71 4.31 -11.18
N TYR A 208 2.88 4.23 -11.79
CA TYR A 208 3.05 4.45 -13.22
C TYR A 208 2.73 3.20 -14.03
N ALA A 209 2.40 3.36 -15.32
CA ALA A 209 2.03 2.24 -16.20
C ALA A 209 3.11 1.15 -16.26
N ASN A 210 4.39 1.50 -16.16
CA ASN A 210 5.51 0.56 -16.19
C ASN A 210 5.80 -0.12 -14.83
N GLY A 211 4.95 0.07 -13.82
CA GLY A 211 5.13 -0.48 -12.48
C GLY A 211 6.09 0.31 -11.58
N LYS A 212 6.61 1.47 -12.03
CA LYS A 212 7.34 2.36 -11.13
C LYS A 212 6.40 2.91 -10.06
N LEU A 213 6.90 3.02 -8.84
CA LEU A 213 6.16 3.55 -7.69
C LEU A 213 6.86 4.79 -7.14
N ASN A 214 6.08 5.79 -6.77
CA ASN A 214 6.51 6.92 -5.96
C ASN A 214 5.48 7.13 -4.84
N ILE A 215 5.92 7.46 -3.64
CA ILE A 215 5.00 8.08 -2.67
C ILE A 215 4.75 9.51 -3.15
N ASN A 216 3.50 9.96 -3.05
CA ASN A 216 3.09 11.28 -3.51
C ASN A 216 3.96 12.36 -2.87
N ALA A 217 4.36 13.37 -3.64
CA ALA A 217 5.33 14.36 -3.21
C ALA A 217 4.88 15.21 -2.00
N ASN A 218 3.57 15.27 -1.73
CA ASN A 218 3.01 15.95 -0.56
C ASN A 218 3.12 15.13 0.73
N ASP A 219 3.40 13.82 0.65
CA ASP A 219 3.52 12.92 1.80
C ASP A 219 5.00 12.73 2.21
N THR A 220 5.68 13.85 2.49
CA THR A 220 7.13 13.91 2.80
C THR A 220 7.56 13.00 3.95
N LYS A 221 6.80 12.94 5.05
CA LYS A 221 7.07 12.03 6.17
C LYS A 221 6.88 10.58 5.78
N ALA A 222 5.91 10.26 4.92
CA ALA A 222 5.73 8.89 4.45
C ALA A 222 6.92 8.45 3.57
N ILE A 223 7.46 9.34 2.72
CA ILE A 223 8.72 9.12 1.99
C ILE A 223 9.86 8.83 2.95
N GLU A 224 10.01 9.63 4.01
CA GLU A 224 11.03 9.42 5.04
C GLU A 224 10.87 8.05 5.72
N TYR A 225 9.63 7.67 6.06
CA TYR A 225 9.34 6.42 6.77
C TYR A 225 9.62 5.18 5.91
N ALA A 226 9.31 5.25 4.61
CA ALA A 226 9.60 4.17 3.66
C ALA A 226 11.11 4.02 3.38
N THR A 227 11.84 5.13 3.26
CA THR A 227 13.28 5.12 2.88
C THR A 227 14.23 4.83 4.05
N ILE A 228 13.85 5.15 5.29
CA ILE A 228 14.72 4.89 6.44
C ILE A 228 14.78 3.39 6.76
N ASN A 229 15.96 2.80 6.56
CA ASN A 229 16.34 1.56 7.23
C ASN A 229 16.68 1.86 8.69
N THR A 230 15.78 1.48 9.60
CA THR A 230 16.09 1.33 11.03
C THR A 230 16.98 0.09 11.23
N SER A 231 18.14 0.04 10.56
CA SER A 231 19.24 -0.77 11.04
C SER A 231 19.82 -0.03 12.24
N ILE A 232 19.36 -0.42 13.43
CA ILE A 232 20.02 -0.23 14.74
C ILE A 232 20.99 0.97 14.78
N ARG A 233 20.45 2.13 15.11
CA ARG A 233 21.19 3.16 15.86
C ARG A 233 20.48 3.44 17.18
N ASP A 234 20.18 2.36 17.90
CA ASP A 234 20.34 2.39 19.35
C ASP A 234 21.78 1.94 19.59
N ASN A 235 22.62 2.88 20.05
CA ASN A 235 23.88 2.73 20.80
C ASN A 235 24.89 3.82 20.39
N LEU A 236 24.75 5.01 20.99
CA LEU A 236 25.65 5.55 22.02
C LEU A 236 25.16 6.93 22.46
#